data_AF-A0A177N2G8-F1
#
_entry.id   AF-A0A177N2G8-F1
#
_cell.length_a   1.000
_cell.length_b   1.000
_cell.length_c   1.000
_cell.angle_alpha   90.00
_cell.angle_beta   90.00
_cell.angle_gamma   90.00
#
_symmetry.space_group_name_H-M   'P 1'
#
loop_
_entity.id
_entity.type
_entity.pdbx_description
1 polymer ?
#
loop_
_entity_poly.entity_id
_entity_poly.type
_entity_poly.pdbx_seq_one_letter_code
_entity_poly.pdbx_strand_id
1 'polypeptide(L)'
;MKQFHGLDTLCQSRQGWLKPQDMASLLLKDLYDCQCQIFGCIEDNDKILLATLHLLPDDLSYEMFDQRIDLIVAGPILRNDCVPLTYRLQGKAFGISGRCSVIAKVCGVDLYLQRSYTCEIGDIARQKFSIDIKSLLKMKNFIQG
;
A
#
# COMPACT_ATOMS: atom_id res chain seq x y z
N MET A 1 5.47 -10.36 5.21
CA MET A 1 4.30 -10.87 4.49
C MET A 1 3.24 -9.81 4.58
N LYS A 2 2.86 -9.29 3.41
CA LYS A 2 1.88 -8.24 3.22
C LYS A 2 0.55 -8.59 3.89
N GLN A 3 -0.02 -7.64 4.60
CA GLN A 3 -1.31 -7.75 5.27
C GLN A 3 -2.30 -6.77 4.65
N PHE A 4 -3.54 -7.23 4.47
CA PHE A 4 -4.65 -6.44 3.97
C PHE A 4 -5.62 -6.14 5.11
N HIS A 5 -6.11 -4.91 5.15
CA HIS A 5 -6.95 -4.38 6.22
C HIS A 5 -8.23 -3.77 5.65
N GLY A 6 -9.31 -3.82 6.43
CA GLY A 6 -10.54 -3.10 6.12
C GLY A 6 -11.32 -3.59 4.90
N LEU A 7 -11.00 -4.79 4.37
CA LEU A 7 -11.69 -5.36 3.22
C LEU A 7 -13.18 -5.62 3.50
N ASP A 8 -13.51 -6.06 4.70
CA ASP A 8 -14.90 -6.26 5.12
C ASP A 8 -15.64 -4.94 5.16
N THR A 9 -15.08 -3.93 5.85
CA THR A 9 -15.64 -2.57 5.93
C THR A 9 -15.87 -1.98 4.55
N LEU A 10 -14.90 -2.09 3.64
CA LEU A 10 -15.02 -1.62 2.26
C LEU A 10 -16.22 -2.27 1.54
N CYS A 11 -16.51 -3.52 1.85
CA CYS A 11 -17.56 -4.28 1.19
C CYS A 11 -18.90 -4.32 1.94
N GLN A 12 -19.03 -3.69 3.12
CA GLN A 12 -20.21 -3.79 3.98
C GLN A 12 -21.51 -3.38 3.26
N SER A 13 -21.45 -2.43 2.34
CA SER A 13 -22.62 -1.95 1.59
C SER A 13 -23.05 -2.89 0.45
N ARG A 14 -22.38 -4.02 0.24
CA ARG A 14 -22.65 -4.97 -0.86
C ARG A 14 -22.84 -6.38 -0.28
N GLN A 15 -24.10 -6.82 -0.23
CA GLN A 15 -24.46 -8.19 0.12
C GLN A 15 -24.31 -9.11 -1.11
N GLY A 16 -23.78 -10.32 -0.91
CA GLY A 16 -23.67 -11.35 -1.95
C GLY A 16 -22.33 -11.35 -2.72
N TRP A 17 -22.32 -12.08 -3.84
CA TRP A 17 -21.12 -12.31 -4.65
C TRP A 17 -20.68 -11.03 -5.37
N LEU A 18 -19.49 -10.52 -5.02
CA LEU A 18 -18.89 -9.36 -5.68
C LEU A 18 -18.16 -9.78 -6.96
N LYS A 19 -18.49 -9.12 -8.08
CA LYS A 19 -17.72 -9.28 -9.32
C LYS A 19 -16.42 -8.48 -9.23
N PRO A 20 -15.36 -8.82 -10.00
CA PRO A 20 -14.11 -8.07 -10.02
C PRO A 20 -14.27 -6.57 -10.28
N GLN A 21 -15.18 -6.19 -11.20
CA GLN A 21 -15.44 -4.78 -11.52
C GLN A 21 -16.06 -4.00 -10.35
N ASP A 22 -16.91 -4.65 -9.53
CA ASP A 22 -17.49 -4.02 -8.35
C ASP A 22 -16.41 -3.76 -7.29
N MET A 23 -15.55 -4.76 -7.02
CA MET A 23 -14.42 -4.63 -6.09
C MET A 23 -13.45 -3.54 -6.56
N ALA A 24 -13.11 -3.53 -7.86
CA ALA A 24 -12.26 -2.50 -8.44
C ALA A 24 -12.87 -1.10 -8.25
N SER A 25 -14.17 -0.94 -8.53
CA SER A 25 -14.86 0.34 -8.35
C SER A 25 -14.88 0.83 -6.90
N LEU A 26 -15.03 -0.07 -5.93
CA LEU A 26 -14.95 0.28 -4.50
C LEU A 26 -13.54 0.73 -4.13
N LEU A 27 -12.52 -0.02 -4.53
CA LEU A 27 -11.13 0.29 -4.22
C LEU A 27 -10.66 1.58 -4.89
N LEU A 28 -11.06 1.85 -6.14
CA LEU A 28 -10.73 3.12 -6.81
C LEU A 28 -11.27 4.32 -6.04
N LYS A 29 -12.50 4.24 -5.52
CA LYS A 29 -13.09 5.32 -4.69
C LYS A 29 -12.41 5.45 -3.33
N ASP A 30 -12.05 4.31 -2.73
CA ASP A 30 -11.40 4.26 -1.42
C ASP A 30 -9.97 4.81 -1.44
N LEU A 31 -9.23 4.49 -2.51
CA LEU A 31 -7.82 4.81 -2.69
C LEU A 31 -7.58 6.19 -3.33
N TYR A 32 -8.62 6.90 -3.73
CA TYR A 32 -8.50 8.21 -4.41
C TYR A 32 -7.69 9.23 -3.60
N ASP A 33 -7.82 9.19 -2.26
CA ASP A 33 -7.08 10.07 -1.35
C ASP A 33 -6.07 9.27 -0.50
N CYS A 34 -5.54 8.16 -1.03
CA CYS A 34 -4.67 7.29 -0.25
C CYS A 34 -3.30 7.91 0.03
N GLN A 35 -2.70 7.45 1.12
CA GLN A 35 -1.34 7.78 1.51
C GLN A 35 -0.55 6.53 1.87
N CYS A 36 0.74 6.53 1.57
CA CYS A 36 1.68 5.52 2.04
C CYS A 36 2.65 6.15 3.04
N GLN A 37 2.68 5.61 4.25
CA GLN A 37 3.65 6.00 5.27
C GLN A 37 4.76 4.96 5.35
N ILE A 38 6.01 5.44 5.38
CA ILE A 38 7.21 4.61 5.56
C ILE A 38 7.74 4.84 6.96
N PHE A 39 8.10 3.75 7.64
CA PHE A 39 8.55 3.80 9.02
C PHE A 39 9.84 3.03 9.25
N GLY A 40 10.66 3.56 10.14
CA GLY A 40 11.83 2.91 10.73
C GLY A 40 11.67 2.75 12.24
N CYS A 41 12.80 2.51 12.90
CA CYS A 41 12.89 2.36 14.35
C CYS A 41 14.28 2.80 14.82
N ILE A 42 14.37 3.50 15.97
CA ILE A 42 15.61 3.81 16.67
C ILE A 42 15.44 3.34 18.11
N GLU A 43 16.17 2.30 18.50
CA GLU A 43 16.13 1.69 19.84
C GLU A 43 14.70 1.28 20.29
N ASP A 44 14.56 0.37 21.26
CA ASP A 44 13.33 -0.06 21.96
C ASP A 44 11.95 -0.04 21.25
N ASN A 45 11.89 -0.34 19.94
CA ASN A 45 10.67 -0.51 19.13
C ASN A 45 9.81 0.74 18.84
N ASP A 46 10.29 1.96 19.08
CA ASP A 46 9.52 3.14 18.72
C ASP A 46 9.44 3.30 17.19
N LYS A 47 8.22 3.26 16.67
CA LYS A 47 7.95 3.35 15.24
C LYS A 47 8.07 4.81 14.78
N ILE A 48 9.11 5.11 14.03
CA ILE A 48 9.41 6.48 13.58
C ILE A 48 8.94 6.66 12.15
N LEU A 49 8.17 7.72 11.89
CA LEU A 49 7.73 8.11 10.54
C LEU A 49 8.90 8.72 9.77
N LEU A 50 9.25 8.10 8.64
CA LEU A 50 10.36 8.51 7.78
C LEU A 50 9.92 9.25 6.54
N ALA A 51 8.76 8.90 5.97
CA ALA A 51 8.19 9.57 4.81
C ALA A 51 6.66 9.40 4.78
N THR A 52 5.97 10.41 4.26
CA THR A 52 4.56 10.32 3.87
C THR A 52 4.45 10.57 2.38
N LEU A 53 3.96 9.57 1.65
CA LEU A 53 3.80 9.59 0.20
C LEU A 53 2.32 9.70 -0.13
N HIS A 54 1.97 10.60 -1.03
CA HIS A 54 0.60 10.82 -1.49
C HIS A 54 0.40 10.25 -2.89
N LEU A 55 -0.82 9.84 -3.21
CA LEU A 55 -1.18 9.44 -4.58
C LEU A 55 -0.80 10.56 -5.56
N LEU A 56 -0.09 10.19 -6.63
CA LEU A 56 0.17 11.11 -7.73
C LEU A 56 -1.12 11.32 -8.54
N PRO A 57 -1.40 12.54 -9.03
CA PRO A 57 -2.54 12.80 -9.89
C PRO A 57 -2.57 11.84 -11.09
N ASP A 58 -3.76 11.34 -11.40
CA ASP A 58 -4.04 10.44 -12.54
C ASP A 58 -3.30 9.09 -12.54
N ASP A 59 -2.55 8.74 -11.50
CA ASP A 59 -1.78 7.49 -11.43
C ASP A 59 -2.60 6.30 -10.86
N LEU A 60 -3.85 6.52 -10.42
CA LEU A 60 -4.74 5.46 -9.93
C LEU A 60 -5.61 4.89 -11.07
N SER A 61 -5.36 3.64 -11.46
CA SER A 61 -6.04 3.00 -12.58
C SER A 61 -6.40 1.55 -12.30
N TYR A 62 -7.43 1.05 -12.99
CA TYR A 62 -7.80 -0.35 -13.00
C TYR A 62 -7.53 -0.95 -14.37
N GLU A 63 -6.67 -1.97 -14.41
CA GLU A 63 -6.36 -2.72 -15.62
C GLU A 63 -7.27 -3.94 -15.73
N MET A 64 -8.18 -3.89 -16.71
CA MET A 64 -9.30 -4.82 -16.83
C MET A 64 -8.88 -6.24 -17.23
N PHE A 65 -7.82 -6.39 -18.03
CA PHE A 65 -7.36 -7.70 -18.48
C PHE A 65 -6.71 -8.47 -17.33
N ASP A 66 -5.85 -7.79 -16.58
CA ASP A 66 -5.15 -8.36 -15.43
C ASP A 66 -6.03 -8.40 -14.16
N GLN A 67 -7.15 -7.67 -14.15
CA GLN A 67 -7.98 -7.41 -12.97
C GLN A 67 -7.14 -6.88 -11.81
N ARG A 68 -6.41 -5.79 -12.07
CA ARG A 68 -5.41 -5.23 -11.16
C ARG A 68 -5.60 -3.73 -11.02
N ILE A 69 -5.50 -3.21 -9.80
CA ILE A 69 -5.36 -1.77 -9.59
C ILE A 69 -3.88 -1.43 -9.52
N ASP A 70 -3.45 -0.47 -10.33
CA ASP A 70 -2.13 0.12 -10.27
C ASP A 70 -2.24 1.54 -9.72
N LEU A 71 -1.34 1.90 -8.81
CA LEU A 71 -1.20 3.26 -8.32
C LEU A 71 0.25 3.62 -8.04
N ILE A 72 0.55 4.91 -8.04
CA ILE A 72 1.86 5.43 -7.68
C ILE A 72 1.69 6.51 -6.62
N VAL A 73 2.47 6.39 -5.55
CA VAL A 73 2.56 7.40 -4.50
C VAL A 73 3.95 8.03 -4.49
N ALA A 74 4.03 9.31 -4.17
CA ALA A 74 5.30 10.00 -3.98
C ALA A 74 5.23 11.06 -2.88
N GLY A 75 6.37 11.39 -2.30
CA GLY A 75 6.47 12.40 -1.26
C GLY A 75 7.87 12.54 -0.70
N PRO A 76 8.14 13.61 0.06
CA PRO A 76 9.47 13.88 0.58
C PRO A 76 9.86 12.89 1.68
N ILE A 77 11.13 12.55 1.71
CA ILE A 77 11.78 11.92 2.86
C ILE A 77 11.88 12.96 3.98
N LEU A 78 11.27 12.67 5.12
CA LEU A 78 11.17 13.56 6.27
C LEU A 78 12.34 13.38 7.24
N ARG A 79 12.89 12.15 7.31
CA ARG A 79 13.96 11.76 8.22
C ARG A 79 14.84 10.68 7.60
N ASN A 80 16.10 10.63 8.04
CA ASN A 80 17.08 9.63 7.62
C ASN A 80 17.93 9.07 8.78
N ASP A 81 17.47 9.29 10.02
CA ASP A 81 18.14 8.86 11.24
C ASP A 81 17.95 7.37 11.56
N CYS A 82 17.07 6.68 10.82
CA CYS A 82 17.01 5.22 10.79
C CYS A 82 16.60 4.66 9.43
N VAL A 83 16.78 3.35 9.28
CA VAL A 83 16.47 2.63 8.06
C VAL A 83 14.97 2.37 7.92
N PRO A 84 14.41 2.42 6.70
CA PRO A 84 13.05 1.94 6.43
C PRO A 84 12.88 0.46 6.74
N LEU A 85 11.84 0.12 7.52
CA LEU A 85 11.54 -1.25 7.96
C LEU A 85 10.12 -1.69 7.59
N THR A 86 9.14 -0.80 7.70
CA THR A 86 7.73 -1.12 7.44
C THR A 86 7.05 0.00 6.66
N TYR A 87 5.97 -0.34 5.98
CA TYR A 87 5.11 0.63 5.31
C TYR A 87 3.63 0.39 5.63
N ARG A 88 2.82 1.44 5.44
CA ARG A 88 1.37 1.35 5.46
C ARG A 88 0.78 2.22 4.34
N LEU A 89 0.20 1.60 3.33
CA LEU A 89 -0.70 2.24 2.37
C LEU A 89 -2.11 2.25 2.98
N GLN A 90 -2.78 3.39 2.99
CA GLN A 90 -4.08 3.57 3.63
C GLN A 90 -4.98 4.43 2.75
N GLY A 91 -6.11 3.87 2.30
CA GLY A 91 -7.26 4.61 1.79
C GLY A 91 -8.27 4.91 2.89
N LYS A 92 -9.52 5.17 2.54
CA LYS A 92 -10.58 5.53 3.50
C LYS A 92 -10.92 4.39 4.48
N ALA A 93 -11.07 3.18 3.96
CA ALA A 93 -11.33 1.96 4.73
C ALA A 93 -10.25 0.90 4.49
N PHE A 94 -9.82 0.72 3.24
CA PHE A 94 -8.87 -0.32 2.87
C PHE A 94 -7.43 0.09 3.17
N GLY A 95 -6.62 -0.87 3.60
CA GLY A 95 -5.20 -0.62 3.87
C GLY A 95 -4.32 -1.83 3.56
N ILE A 96 -3.04 -1.55 3.31
CA ILE A 96 -2.00 -2.56 3.11
C ILE A 96 -0.83 -2.20 4.02
N SER A 97 -0.35 -3.15 4.81
CA SER A 97 0.90 -3.01 5.56
C SER A 97 1.87 -4.13 5.26
N GLY A 98 3.15 -3.89 5.45
CA GLY A 98 4.18 -4.90 5.24
C GLY A 98 5.56 -4.40 5.59
N ARG A 99 6.55 -5.25 5.33
CA ARG A 99 7.97 -4.92 5.50
C ARG A 99 8.51 -4.26 4.24
N CYS A 100 9.36 -3.26 4.41
CA CYS A 100 10.12 -2.64 3.33
C CYS A 100 11.62 -2.67 3.61
N SER A 101 12.42 -2.45 2.57
CA SER A 101 13.88 -2.38 2.70
C SER A 101 14.48 -1.56 1.56
N VAL A 102 15.46 -0.71 1.88
CA VAL A 102 16.33 -0.06 0.89
C VAL A 102 17.42 -0.99 0.36
N ILE A 103 17.67 -2.11 1.03
CA ILE A 103 18.61 -3.14 0.62
C ILE A 103 17.90 -4.17 -0.26
N ALA A 104 18.48 -4.46 -1.42
CA ALA A 104 17.98 -5.47 -2.35
C ALA A 104 18.11 -6.89 -1.80
N LYS A 105 17.19 -7.77 -2.21
CA LYS A 105 17.22 -9.22 -1.93
C LYS A 105 17.18 -9.61 -0.44
N VAL A 106 16.67 -8.74 0.43
CA VAL A 106 16.40 -9.07 1.83
C VAL A 106 15.19 -9.98 1.94
N CYS A 107 15.34 -11.11 2.64
CA CYS A 107 14.27 -12.07 2.81
C CYS A 107 13.07 -11.51 3.60
N GLY A 108 11.86 -11.91 3.23
CA GLY A 108 10.62 -11.55 3.94
C GLY A 108 10.18 -10.10 3.78
N VAL A 109 10.79 -9.33 2.87
CA VAL A 109 10.40 -7.96 2.51
C VAL A 109 9.31 -7.98 1.43
N ASP A 110 8.29 -7.16 1.63
CA ASP A 110 7.16 -7.04 0.71
C ASP A 110 7.37 -5.91 -0.32
N LEU A 111 8.26 -4.94 -0.01
CA LEU A 111 8.48 -3.74 -0.80
C LEU A 111 9.96 -3.31 -0.79
N TYR A 112 10.58 -3.26 -1.97
CA TYR A 112 11.96 -2.81 -2.13
C TYR A 112 12.02 -1.33 -2.52
N LEU A 113 12.68 -0.54 -1.68
CA LEU A 113 12.83 0.91 -1.79
C LEU A 113 14.16 1.34 -2.44
N GLN A 114 15.03 0.39 -2.78
CA GLN A 114 16.41 0.62 -3.24
C GLN A 114 16.57 1.56 -4.45
N ARG A 115 15.51 1.75 -5.25
CA ARG A 115 15.52 2.62 -6.45
C ARG A 115 14.67 3.88 -6.28
N SER A 116 13.97 3.97 -5.15
CA SER A 116 12.91 4.94 -4.92
C SER A 116 13.07 5.68 -3.60
N TYR A 117 14.12 5.43 -2.83
CA TYR A 117 14.34 6.05 -1.53
C TYR A 117 15.84 6.29 -1.36
N THR A 118 16.27 7.54 -1.43
CA THR A 118 17.69 7.94 -1.47
C THR A 118 18.32 8.06 -0.08
N CYS A 119 17.51 8.03 0.99
CA CYS A 119 17.93 8.33 2.36
C CYS A 119 18.41 9.78 2.58
N GLU A 120 18.16 10.68 1.63
CA GLU A 120 18.43 12.12 1.78
C GLU A 120 17.14 12.84 2.17
N ILE A 121 17.19 13.68 3.21
CA ILE A 121 16.02 14.44 3.66
C ILE A 121 15.65 15.47 2.58
N GLY A 122 14.35 15.54 2.25
CA GLY A 122 13.82 16.42 1.21
C GLY A 122 13.71 15.77 -0.17
N ASP A 123 14.44 14.70 -0.43
CA ASP A 123 14.32 13.95 -1.69
C ASP A 123 12.95 13.28 -1.83
N ILE A 124 12.49 13.14 -3.08
CA ILE A 124 11.20 12.54 -3.37
C ILE A 124 11.32 11.02 -3.47
N ALA A 125 10.73 10.34 -2.51
CA ALA A 125 10.52 8.90 -2.61
C ALA A 125 9.30 8.59 -3.48
N ARG A 126 9.38 7.57 -4.35
CA ARG A 126 8.29 7.20 -5.28
C ARG A 126 8.05 5.71 -5.32
N GLN A 127 6.82 5.28 -5.03
CA GLN A 127 6.51 3.86 -4.94
C GLN A 127 5.28 3.48 -5.77
N LYS A 128 5.43 2.48 -6.66
CA LYS A 128 4.32 1.86 -7.36
C LYS A 128 3.73 0.72 -6.52
N PHE A 129 2.40 0.67 -6.44
CA PHE A 129 1.65 -0.46 -5.93
C PHE A 129 0.83 -1.10 -7.04
N SER A 130 0.69 -2.41 -6.94
CA SER A 130 -0.15 -3.23 -7.81
C SER A 130 -0.97 -4.16 -6.92
N ILE A 131 -2.29 -4.06 -7.01
CA ILE A 131 -3.25 -4.76 -6.16
C ILE A 131 -4.06 -5.71 -7.05
N ASP A 132 -3.87 -7.02 -6.87
CA ASP A 132 -4.62 -8.04 -7.60
C ASP A 132 -6.03 -8.22 -7.00
N ILE A 133 -7.05 -7.91 -7.80
CA ILE A 133 -8.46 -7.99 -7.39
C ILE A 133 -8.88 -9.44 -7.15
N LYS A 134 -8.34 -10.40 -7.91
CA LYS A 134 -8.70 -11.82 -7.75
C LYS A 134 -8.25 -12.34 -6.38
N SER A 135 -7.04 -11.96 -5.94
CA SER A 135 -6.53 -12.30 -4.62
C SER A 135 -7.41 -11.72 -3.51
N LEU A 136 -7.84 -10.46 -3.62
CA LEU A 136 -8.73 -9.84 -2.64
C LEU A 136 -10.10 -10.51 -2.57
N LEU A 137 -10.71 -10.85 -3.71
CA LEU A 137 -11.98 -11.58 -3.74
C LEU A 137 -11.89 -12.95 -3.07
N LYS A 138 -10.79 -13.69 -3.30
CA LYS A 138 -10.55 -14.97 -2.62
C LYS A 138 -10.46 -14.79 -1.10
N MET A 139 -9.73 -13.78 -0.64
CA MET A 139 -9.62 -13.48 0.80
C MET A 139 -10.98 -13.12 1.41
N LYS A 140 -11.79 -12.29 0.74
CA LYS A 140 -13.15 -11.95 1.21
C LYS A 140 -14.03 -13.20 1.35
N ASN A 141 -14.03 -14.08 0.34
CA ASN A 141 -14.87 -15.26 0.35
C ASN A 141 -14.46 -16.26 1.45
N PHE A 142 -13.18 -16.28 1.82
CA PHE A 142 -12.69 -17.09 2.94
C PHE A 142 -13.11 -16.54 4.31
N ILE A 143 -13.33 -15.22 4.43
CA ILE A 143 -13.79 -14.60 5.68
C ILE A 143 -15.30 -14.84 5.91
N GLN A 144 -16.06 -15.11 4.83
CA GLN A 144 -17.52 -15.30 4.88
C GLN A 144 -17.99 -16.75 4.90
N GLY A 145 -17.09 -17.73 4.77
CA GLY A 145 -17.38 -19.17 4.82
C GLY A 145 -16.99 -19.79 6.15
#